data_AF-A0AAE4ALU9-F1
#
_entry.id   AF-A0AAE4ALU9-F1
#
_cell.length_a   1.000
_cell.length_b   1.000
_cell.length_c   1.000
_cell.angle_alpha   90.00
_cell.angle_beta   90.00
_cell.angle_gamma   90.00
#
_symmetry.space_group_name_H-M   'P 1'
#
loop_
_entity.id
_entity.type
_entity.pdbx_description
1 polymer ?
#
loop_
_entity_poly.entity_id
_entity_poly.type
_entity_poly.pdbx_seq_one_letter_code
_entity_poly.pdbx_strand_id
1 'polypeptide(L)'
;MTAQMASESRLRTAQWLKNGCNGFHMTSPISNPMSFWTEQDVLLYIKEHNLPICSVYGEIIEVEGKSAPVKDADMMELFDLDKPFLKTTGCDRTGCMFCGYGCHLEKPGEGRFLRMKETHPKQYDYIMRSTDKGGLNYKEVIDWINENGGFHIEY
;
A
#
# COMPACT_ATOMS: atom_id res chain seq x y z
N MET A 1 16.36 -11.25 5.04
CA MET A 1 15.01 -11.71 4.64
C MET A 1 14.10 -10.50 4.51
N THR A 2 13.18 -10.48 3.55
CA THR A 2 12.17 -9.43 3.40
C THR A 2 10.79 -10.03 3.14
N ALA A 3 9.72 -9.27 3.42
CA ALA A 3 8.33 -9.67 3.16
C ALA A 3 7.82 -9.17 1.79
N GLN A 4 8.69 -9.00 0.81
CA GLN A 4 8.31 -8.56 -0.52
C GLN A 4 7.45 -9.62 -1.22
N MET A 5 6.29 -9.21 -1.73
CA MET A 5 5.36 -9.99 -2.54
C MET A 5 5.54 -9.69 -4.05
N ALA A 6 5.52 -10.70 -4.90
CA ALA A 6 5.62 -10.51 -6.36
C ALA A 6 4.42 -9.74 -6.92
N SER A 7 3.26 -9.89 -6.28
CA SER A 7 1.99 -9.27 -6.63
C SER A 7 1.97 -7.74 -6.47
N GLU A 8 2.92 -7.16 -5.73
CA GLU A 8 2.94 -5.71 -5.42
C GLU A 8 3.43 -4.84 -6.58
N SER A 9 4.22 -5.37 -7.52
CA SER A 9 4.60 -4.62 -8.73
C SER A 9 5.24 -5.52 -9.80
N ARG A 10 5.21 -5.06 -11.06
CA ARG A 10 5.87 -5.71 -12.20
C ARG A 10 7.36 -5.96 -11.97
N LEU A 11 8.06 -5.02 -11.33
CA LEU A 11 9.49 -5.16 -11.01
C LEU A 11 9.73 -6.27 -9.99
N ARG A 12 8.89 -6.34 -8.95
CA ARG A 12 8.95 -7.42 -7.94
C ARG A 12 8.64 -8.78 -8.56
N THR A 13 7.65 -8.85 -9.46
CA THR A 13 7.36 -10.05 -10.26
C THR A 13 8.57 -10.49 -11.09
N ALA A 14 9.18 -9.58 -11.85
CA ALA A 14 10.34 -9.89 -12.68
C ALA A 14 11.55 -10.37 -11.85
N GLN A 15 11.77 -9.76 -10.68
CA GLN A 15 12.82 -10.21 -9.75
C GLN A 15 12.55 -11.61 -9.21
N TRP A 16 11.30 -11.91 -8.84
CA TRP A 16 10.90 -13.25 -8.41
C TRP A 16 11.11 -14.30 -9.50
N LEU A 17 10.70 -14.00 -10.74
CA LEU A 17 10.92 -14.91 -11.88
C LEU A 17 12.41 -15.19 -12.14
N LYS A 18 13.28 -14.22 -11.84
CA LYS A 18 14.73 -14.37 -12.05
C LYS A 18 15.42 -15.15 -10.93
N ASN A 19 15.10 -14.84 -9.67
CA ASN A 19 15.87 -15.32 -8.51
C ASN A 19 15.10 -16.31 -7.62
N GLY A 20 13.79 -16.44 -7.82
CA GLY A 20 12.90 -17.18 -6.92
C GLY A 20 12.91 -16.65 -5.49
N CYS A 21 12.70 -17.56 -4.54
CA CYS A 21 12.66 -17.26 -3.11
C CYS A 21 13.97 -16.76 -2.54
N ASN A 22 15.09 -17.34 -2.99
CA ASN A 22 16.39 -17.08 -2.40
C ASN A 22 17.36 -16.64 -3.48
N GLY A 23 17.70 -15.37 -3.47
CA GLY A 23 18.74 -14.79 -4.31
C GLY A 23 20.14 -15.02 -3.74
N PHE A 24 20.56 -16.27 -3.54
CA PHE A 24 21.86 -16.60 -2.92
C PHE A 24 23.06 -15.99 -3.65
N HIS A 25 22.94 -15.82 -4.98
CA HIS A 25 24.02 -15.33 -5.84
C HIS A 25 23.92 -13.83 -6.15
N MET A 26 23.04 -13.09 -5.48
CA MET A 26 22.98 -11.64 -5.62
C MET A 26 24.14 -10.97 -4.89
N THR A 27 24.59 -9.80 -5.37
CA THR A 27 25.60 -8.97 -4.69
C THR A 27 25.25 -8.73 -3.21
N SER A 28 23.95 -8.58 -2.94
CA SER A 28 23.39 -8.60 -1.59
C SER A 28 22.34 -9.70 -1.54
N PRO A 29 22.66 -10.87 -0.97
CA PRO A 29 21.73 -11.99 -0.90
C PRO A 29 20.47 -11.64 -0.11
N ILE A 30 19.31 -11.97 -0.68
CA ILE A 30 18.00 -11.76 -0.05
C ILE A 30 17.14 -13.02 -0.16
N SER A 31 16.29 -13.21 0.84
CA SER A 31 15.26 -14.26 0.88
C SER A 31 13.90 -13.59 1.01
N ASN A 32 12.98 -13.91 0.11
CA ASN A 32 11.63 -13.36 0.04
C ASN A 32 10.60 -14.50 0.09
N PRO A 33 10.43 -15.18 1.25
CA PRO A 33 9.52 -16.31 1.36
C PRO A 33 8.06 -15.94 1.06
N MET A 34 7.67 -14.68 1.29
CA MET A 34 6.32 -14.18 1.01
C MET A 34 6.07 -13.87 -0.47
N SER A 35 7.05 -14.01 -1.37
CA SER A 35 6.90 -13.51 -2.73
C SER A 35 5.83 -14.19 -3.57
N PHE A 36 5.47 -15.44 -3.28
CA PHE A 36 4.37 -16.12 -3.95
C PHE A 36 2.99 -15.81 -3.34
N TRP A 37 2.94 -15.17 -2.18
CA TRP A 37 1.69 -14.79 -1.53
C TRP A 37 1.08 -13.56 -2.20
N THR A 38 -0.25 -13.51 -2.19
CA THR A 38 -1.03 -12.33 -2.53
C THR A 38 -1.48 -11.60 -1.27
N GLU A 39 -1.96 -10.36 -1.43
CA GLU A 39 -2.57 -9.60 -0.33
C GLU A 39 -3.74 -10.37 0.30
N GLN A 40 -4.52 -11.10 -0.52
CA GLN A 40 -5.66 -11.89 -0.04
C GLN A 40 -5.21 -13.08 0.81
N ASP A 41 -4.12 -13.75 0.43
CA ASP A 41 -3.55 -14.84 1.23
C ASP A 41 -3.09 -14.32 2.60
N VAL A 42 -2.46 -13.13 2.63
CA VAL A 42 -2.01 -12.49 3.87
C VAL A 42 -3.19 -12.13 4.77
N LEU A 43 -4.22 -11.48 4.23
CA LEU A 43 -5.41 -11.09 5.00
C LEU A 43 -6.19 -12.30 5.52
N LEU A 44 -6.33 -13.34 4.69
CA LEU A 44 -6.99 -14.57 5.08
C LEU A 44 -6.25 -15.25 6.23
N TYR A 45 -4.92 -15.38 6.12
CA TYR A 45 -4.09 -15.97 7.17
C TYR A 45 -4.19 -15.21 8.50
N ILE A 46 -4.16 -13.88 8.46
CA ILE A 46 -4.34 -13.05 9.66
C ILE A 46 -5.71 -13.31 10.30
N LYS A 47 -6.77 -13.38 9.49
CA LYS A 47 -8.15 -13.61 9.97
C LYS A 47 -8.33 -15.00 10.57
N GLU A 48 -7.88 -16.06 9.89
CA GLU A 48 -8.00 -17.45 10.34
C GLU A 48 -7.20 -17.73 11.63
N HIS A 49 -6.04 -17.11 11.77
CA HIS A 49 -5.18 -17.27 12.94
C HIS A 49 -5.41 -16.22 14.02
N ASN A 50 -6.37 -15.31 13.83
CA ASN A 50 -6.69 -14.22 14.76
C ASN A 50 -5.44 -13.43 15.21
N LEU A 51 -4.58 -13.08 14.25
CA LEU A 51 -3.33 -12.38 14.54
C LEU A 51 -3.59 -10.89 14.80
N PRO A 52 -2.95 -10.30 15.82
CA PRO A 52 -3.10 -8.87 16.06
C PRO A 52 -2.47 -8.05 14.93
N ILE A 53 -3.22 -7.08 14.41
CA ILE A 53 -2.75 -6.07 13.45
C ILE A 53 -2.71 -4.69 14.09
N CYS A 54 -1.91 -3.79 13.53
CA CYS A 54 -1.84 -2.41 14.02
C CYS A 54 -3.20 -1.72 13.85
N SER A 55 -3.61 -0.91 14.83
CA SER A 55 -4.92 -0.24 14.85
C SER A 55 -5.20 0.63 13.64
N VAL A 56 -4.16 1.14 12.96
CA VAL A 56 -4.27 1.95 11.74
C VAL A 56 -4.88 1.17 10.56
N TYR A 57 -4.79 -0.16 10.57
CA TYR A 57 -5.43 -1.04 9.57
C TYR A 57 -6.91 -1.31 9.88
N GLY A 58 -7.36 -1.00 11.10
CA GLY A 58 -8.73 -1.28 11.53
C GLY A 58 -9.00 -2.78 11.67
N GLU A 59 -10.07 -3.25 11.04
CA GLU A 59 -10.53 -4.64 11.05
C GLU A 59 -10.45 -5.25 9.66
N ILE A 60 -10.32 -6.58 9.59
CA ILE A 60 -10.37 -7.32 8.32
C ILE A 60 -11.80 -7.79 8.09
N ILE A 61 -12.44 -7.24 7.07
CA ILE A 61 -13.84 -7.52 6.71
C ILE A 61 -13.96 -8.15 5.33
N GLU A 62 -15.02 -8.92 5.14
CA GLU A 62 -15.40 -9.47 3.84
C GLU A 62 -16.11 -8.41 3.00
N VAL A 63 -15.83 -8.39 1.70
CA VAL A 63 -16.47 -7.48 0.76
C VAL A 63 -17.59 -8.23 0.05
N GLU A 64 -18.83 -7.88 0.35
CA GLU A 64 -20.00 -8.46 -0.28
C GLU A 64 -19.96 -8.32 -1.81
N GLY A 65 -20.33 -9.38 -2.51
CA GLY A 65 -20.39 -9.40 -3.98
C GLY A 65 -19.02 -9.43 -4.68
N LYS A 66 -17.91 -9.61 -3.94
CA LYS A 66 -16.57 -9.84 -4.51
C LYS A 66 -15.99 -11.16 -4.02
N SER A 67 -15.52 -11.98 -4.96
CA SER A 67 -14.60 -13.09 -4.70
C SER A 67 -13.17 -12.66 -5.01
N ALA A 68 -12.19 -13.34 -4.41
CA ALA A 68 -10.77 -13.10 -4.72
C ALA A 68 -10.54 -13.18 -6.25
N PRO A 69 -9.86 -12.20 -6.87
CA PRO A 69 -9.68 -12.18 -8.31
C PRO A 69 -8.79 -13.34 -8.76
N VAL A 70 -9.41 -14.36 -9.32
CA VAL A 70 -8.71 -15.41 -10.06
C VAL A 70 -8.37 -14.85 -11.44
N LYS A 71 -7.08 -14.63 -11.72
CA LYS A 71 -6.64 -14.02 -12.99
C LYS A 71 -6.76 -14.97 -14.18
N ASP A 72 -6.87 -16.27 -13.94
CA ASP A 72 -6.94 -17.29 -14.97
C ASP A 72 -8.23 -18.10 -14.84
N ALA A 73 -9.13 -17.97 -15.81
CA ALA A 73 -10.37 -18.74 -15.89
C ALA A 73 -10.14 -20.26 -15.94
N ASP A 74 -8.95 -20.71 -16.36
CA ASP A 74 -8.56 -22.13 -16.42
C ASP A 74 -8.03 -22.68 -15.06
N MET A 75 -7.71 -21.81 -14.10
CA MET A 75 -7.35 -22.19 -12.72
C MET A 75 -8.54 -22.07 -11.76
N MET A 76 -9.72 -21.75 -12.31
CA MET A 76 -10.96 -21.53 -11.59
C MET A 76 -11.46 -22.77 -10.85
N GLU A 77 -10.97 -23.99 -11.18
CA GLU A 77 -11.63 -25.21 -10.70
C GLU A 77 -11.03 -25.88 -9.45
N LEU A 78 -9.87 -25.45 -8.91
CA LEU A 78 -9.20 -26.32 -7.93
C LEU A 78 -8.91 -25.76 -6.52
N PHE A 79 -8.72 -24.44 -6.30
CA PHE A 79 -8.24 -23.97 -4.97
C PHE A 79 -8.86 -22.68 -4.39
N ASP A 80 -9.63 -21.89 -5.13
CA ASP A 80 -9.99 -20.51 -4.68
C ASP A 80 -11.46 -20.09 -4.91
N LEU A 81 -12.38 -20.99 -5.30
CA LEU A 81 -13.77 -20.64 -5.63
C LEU A 81 -14.58 -20.03 -4.47
N ASP A 82 -14.27 -20.44 -3.23
CA ASP A 82 -15.06 -20.07 -2.04
C ASP A 82 -14.35 -19.07 -1.12
N LYS A 83 -13.20 -18.52 -1.54
CA LYS A 83 -12.46 -17.59 -0.68
C LYS A 83 -13.10 -16.21 -0.71
N PRO A 84 -13.45 -15.64 0.46
CA PRO A 84 -14.01 -14.30 0.52
C PRO A 84 -12.98 -13.26 0.08
N PHE A 85 -13.43 -12.20 -0.59
CA PHE A 85 -12.57 -11.05 -0.81
C PHE A 85 -12.47 -10.24 0.48
N LEU A 86 -11.26 -10.09 1.01
CA LEU A 86 -10.99 -9.41 2.27
C LEU A 86 -10.40 -8.02 2.03
N LYS A 87 -10.73 -7.07 2.92
CA LYS A 87 -10.09 -5.76 3.00
C LYS A 87 -9.96 -5.29 4.45
N THR A 88 -9.03 -4.39 4.68
CA THR A 88 -8.91 -3.59 5.91
C THR A 88 -9.91 -2.45 5.91
N THR A 89 -10.46 -2.09 7.09
CA THR A 89 -11.34 -0.91 7.22
C THR A 89 -10.59 0.41 7.35
N GLY A 90 -9.31 0.37 7.72
CA GLY A 90 -8.42 1.52 7.81
C GLY A 90 -7.55 1.71 6.58
N CYS A 91 -6.23 1.78 6.78
CA CYS A 91 -5.25 1.82 5.69
C CYS A 91 -5.09 0.44 5.04
N ASP A 92 -4.92 0.38 3.71
CA ASP A 92 -4.54 -0.87 3.04
C ASP A 92 -3.06 -1.18 3.25
N ARG A 93 -2.21 -0.16 3.06
CA ARG A 93 -0.76 -0.23 3.30
C ARG A 93 -0.26 1.07 3.89
N THR A 94 0.80 0.98 4.69
CA THR A 94 1.40 2.14 5.34
C THR A 94 2.85 2.29 4.91
N GLY A 95 3.30 3.54 4.80
CA GLY A 95 4.69 3.89 4.51
C GLY A 95 5.08 5.15 5.28
N CYS A 96 6.09 5.86 4.78
CA CYS A 96 6.44 7.16 5.35
C CYS A 96 5.25 8.12 5.24
N MET A 97 4.82 8.65 6.38
CA MET A 97 3.68 9.58 6.45
C MET A 97 3.91 10.86 5.64
N PHE A 98 5.15 11.31 5.47
CA PHE A 98 5.51 12.52 4.72
C PHE A 98 5.79 12.28 3.24
N CYS A 99 5.68 11.04 2.76
CA CYS A 99 5.96 10.72 1.36
C CYS A 99 4.82 11.25 0.47
N GLY A 100 5.13 12.20 -0.42
CA GLY A 100 4.21 12.69 -1.45
C GLY A 100 4.19 11.85 -2.74
N TYR A 101 4.94 10.76 -2.81
CA TYR A 101 5.02 9.97 -4.04
C TYR A 101 3.65 9.36 -4.40
N GLY A 102 3.20 9.64 -5.62
CA GLY A 102 1.92 9.16 -6.15
C GLY A 102 0.68 9.85 -5.60
N CYS A 103 0.79 10.94 -4.82
CA CYS A 103 -0.38 11.64 -4.26
C CYS A 103 -1.35 12.17 -5.34
N HIS A 104 -0.84 12.49 -6.53
CA HIS A 104 -1.66 12.93 -7.68
C HIS A 104 -2.51 11.81 -8.33
N LEU A 105 -2.27 10.54 -7.96
CA LEU A 105 -3.05 9.39 -8.44
C LEU A 105 -4.14 8.97 -7.44
N GLU A 106 -4.21 9.64 -6.28
CA GLU A 106 -5.20 9.34 -5.25
C GLU A 106 -6.57 9.84 -5.67
N LYS A 107 -7.62 9.16 -5.20
CA LYS A 107 -8.98 9.55 -5.53
C LYS A 107 -9.31 10.91 -4.89
N PRO A 108 -10.05 11.78 -5.59
CA PRO A 108 -10.54 13.03 -5.01
C PRO A 108 -11.27 12.79 -3.68
N GLY A 109 -10.94 13.58 -2.67
CA GLY A 109 -11.47 13.48 -1.30
C GLY A 109 -10.83 12.39 -0.42
N GLU A 110 -10.00 11.49 -0.97
CA GLU A 110 -9.39 10.38 -0.22
C GLU A 110 -7.86 10.53 -0.04
N GLY A 111 -7.31 11.68 -0.44
CA GLY A 111 -5.88 11.97 -0.46
C GLY A 111 -5.21 11.82 0.91
N ARG A 112 -3.95 11.37 0.92
CA ARG A 112 -3.20 11.11 2.17
C ARG A 112 -2.95 12.36 3.00
N PHE A 113 -2.80 13.52 2.36
CA PHE A 113 -2.61 14.79 3.05
C PHE A 113 -3.88 15.26 3.73
N LEU A 114 -5.04 15.13 3.05
CA LEU A 114 -6.36 15.36 3.66
C LEU A 114 -6.57 14.45 4.88
N ARG A 115 -6.26 13.16 4.74
CA ARG A 115 -6.33 12.20 5.85
C ARG A 115 -5.40 12.56 7.01
N MET A 116 -4.19 13.02 6.71
CA MET A 116 -3.24 13.46 7.74
C MET A 116 -3.74 14.71 8.46
N LYS A 117 -4.37 15.64 7.75
CA LYS A 117 -4.97 16.85 8.33
C LYS A 117 -5.97 16.51 9.43
N GLU A 118 -6.78 15.48 9.20
CA GLU A 118 -7.80 15.01 10.15
C GLU A 118 -7.17 14.17 11.29
N THR A 119 -6.33 13.19 10.95
CA THR A 119 -5.84 12.20 11.91
C THR A 119 -4.64 12.67 12.73
N HIS A 120 -3.79 13.53 12.16
CA HIS A 120 -2.50 13.97 12.72
C HIS A 120 -2.23 15.46 12.45
N PRO A 121 -3.06 16.38 12.98
CA PRO A 121 -3.03 17.80 12.62
C PRO A 121 -1.71 18.50 12.95
N LYS A 122 -0.97 18.05 13.98
CA LYS A 122 0.34 18.60 14.33
C LYS A 122 1.40 18.26 13.28
N GLN A 123 1.38 17.03 12.78
CA GLN A 123 2.29 16.56 11.74
C GLN A 123 1.93 17.18 10.39
N TYR A 124 0.63 17.32 10.11
CA TYR A 124 0.16 18.07 8.94
C TYR A 124 0.65 19.52 8.96
N ASP A 125 0.45 20.24 10.07
CA ASP A 125 0.93 21.61 10.22
C ASP A 125 2.45 21.69 10.04
N TYR A 126 3.21 20.77 10.64
CA TYR A 126 4.66 20.73 10.46
C TYR A 126 5.09 20.61 9.00
N ILE A 127 4.47 19.72 8.21
CA ILE A 127 4.88 19.57 6.81
C ILE A 127 4.40 20.71 5.92
N MET A 128 3.21 21.26 6.18
CA MET A 128 2.63 22.32 5.36
C MET A 128 3.20 23.70 5.65
N ARG A 129 3.59 23.94 6.91
CA ARG A 129 4.18 25.20 7.34
C ARG A 129 5.51 25.47 6.63
N SER A 130 5.76 26.74 6.36
CA SER A 130 6.96 27.21 5.68
C SER A 130 8.23 26.97 6.50
N THR A 131 9.37 26.87 5.82
CA THR A 131 10.67 26.55 6.45
C THR A 131 11.13 27.64 7.40
N ASP A 132 10.83 28.92 7.13
CA ASP A 132 11.11 30.05 8.02
C ASP A 132 10.37 29.95 9.37
N LYS A 133 9.24 29.24 9.39
CA LYS A 133 8.45 28.95 10.59
C LYS A 133 8.72 27.54 11.13
N GLY A 134 9.81 26.90 10.71
CA GLY A 134 10.26 25.59 11.17
C GLY A 134 9.46 24.40 10.63
N GLY A 135 8.79 24.55 9.48
CA GLY A 135 8.12 23.45 8.77
C GLY A 135 8.89 22.95 7.54
N LEU A 136 8.25 22.13 6.70
CA LEU A 136 8.84 21.54 5.48
C LEU A 136 8.40 22.19 4.16
N ASN A 137 7.52 23.19 4.23
CA ASN A 137 7.03 23.96 3.09
C ASN A 137 6.35 23.15 1.98
N TYR A 138 5.67 22.06 2.33
CA TYR A 138 4.96 21.23 1.34
C TYR A 138 3.85 21.99 0.64
N LYS A 139 3.19 22.93 1.32
CA LYS A 139 2.10 23.73 0.75
C LYS A 139 2.53 24.40 -0.55
N GLU A 140 3.62 25.17 -0.51
CA GLU A 140 4.10 25.91 -1.68
C GLU A 140 4.57 24.97 -2.79
N VAL A 141 5.20 23.85 -2.44
CA VAL A 141 5.63 22.84 -3.40
C VAL A 141 4.41 22.20 -4.10
N ILE A 142 3.37 21.85 -3.35
CA ILE A 142 2.16 21.25 -3.92
C ILE A 142 1.40 22.26 -4.78
N ASP A 143 1.27 23.51 -4.33
CA ASP A 143 0.67 24.61 -5.11
C ASP A 143 1.40 24.78 -6.44
N TRP A 144 2.74 24.85 -6.41
CA TRP A 144 3.55 24.97 -7.62
C TRP A 144 3.39 23.78 -8.56
N ILE A 145 3.36 22.55 -8.03
CA ILE A 145 3.17 21.32 -8.81
C ILE A 145 1.77 21.29 -9.45
N ASN A 146 0.73 21.71 -8.74
CA ASN A 146 -0.62 21.78 -9.28
C ASN A 146 -0.71 22.82 -10.41
N GLU A 147 -0.14 24.01 -10.21
CA GLU A 147 -0.14 25.10 -11.21
C GLU A 147 0.67 24.77 -12.47
N ASN A 148 1.88 24.22 -12.31
CA ASN A 148 2.83 24.05 -13.41
C ASN A 148 2.84 22.62 -13.99
N GLY A 149 2.42 21.63 -13.19
CA GLY A 149 2.39 20.23 -13.57
C GLY A 149 1.02 19.74 -14.05
N GLY A 150 -0.02 20.56 -13.96
CA GLY A 150 -1.39 20.17 -14.31
C GLY A 150 -1.92 19.04 -13.43
N PHE A 151 -1.44 18.98 -12.18
CA PHE A 151 -1.91 18.02 -11.19
C PHE A 151 -3.03 18.63 -10.33
N HIS A 152 -3.77 17.76 -9.65
CA HIS A 152 -4.86 18.13 -8.75
C HIS A 152 -4.68 17.48 -7.39
N ILE A 153 -3.49 17.68 -6.80
CA ILE A 153 -3.15 17.14 -5.49
C ILE A 153 -3.91 17.94 -4.43
N GLU A 154 -4.78 17.25 -3.69
CA GLU A 154 -5.51 17.81 -2.56
C GLU A 154 -4.73 17.62 -1.26
N TYR A 155 -4.74 18.65 -0.43
CA TYR A 155 -4.00 18.63 0.83
C TYR A 155 -4.67 19.47 1.91
#